data_AF-A0A928L6T1-F1
#
_entry.id   AF-A0A928L6T1-F1
#
_cell.length_a   1.000
_cell.length_b   1.000
_cell.length_c   1.000
_cell.angle_alpha   90.00
_cell.angle_beta   90.00
_cell.angle_gamma   90.00
#
_symmetry.space_group_name_H-M   'P 1'
#
loop_
_entity.id
_entity.type
_entity.pdbx_description
1 polymer ?
#
loop_
_entity_poly.entity_id
_entity_poly.type
_entity_poly.pdbx_seq_one_letter_code
_entity_poly.pdbx_strand_id
1 'polypeptide(L)'
;MSKVKVVGIAETQGNFEGRPFHSVKFHITEPFNPNGNTENKKCYGMETSIQSVKFDNLPFVLDRPMRMDELVTYIGSEAEFFYDKNGVVSKISFLADDYKPVDKK
;
A
#
# COMPACT_ATOMS: atom_id res chain seq x y z
N MET A 1 6.02 -7.34 -12.03
CA MET A 1 5.83 -6.27 -11.03
C MET A 1 6.32 -6.81 -9.69
N SER A 2 6.90 -5.96 -8.86
CA SER A 2 7.56 -6.38 -7.62
C SER A 2 6.55 -6.41 -6.47
N LYS A 3 6.59 -7.46 -5.67
CA LYS A 3 5.79 -7.54 -4.44
C LYS A 3 6.49 -6.74 -3.36
N VAL A 4 5.73 -5.94 -2.62
CA VAL A 4 6.26 -5.12 -1.54
C VAL A 4 5.76 -5.64 -0.21
N LYS A 5 6.55 -5.48 0.85
CA LYS A 5 6.11 -5.76 2.21
C LYS A 5 5.58 -4.49 2.83
N VAL A 6 4.35 -4.51 3.35
CA VAL A 6 3.82 -3.39 4.14
C VAL A 6 4.45 -3.44 5.52
N VAL A 7 5.12 -2.36 5.93
CA VAL A 7 5.82 -2.26 7.23
C VAL A 7 5.13 -1.30 8.20
N GLY A 8 4.21 -0.48 7.71
CA GLY A 8 3.45 0.45 8.54
C GLY A 8 2.33 1.11 7.75
N ILE A 9 1.31 1.55 8.47
CA ILE A 9 0.16 2.24 7.90
C ILE A 9 -0.13 3.44 8.79
N ALA A 10 -0.26 4.62 8.19
CA ALA A 10 -0.53 5.86 8.90
C ALA A 10 -1.71 6.59 8.28
N GLU A 11 -2.65 7.01 9.11
CA GLU A 11 -3.73 7.92 8.73
C GLU A 11 -3.27 9.36 8.93
N THR A 12 -3.48 10.21 7.93
CA THR A 12 -3.24 11.64 8.04
C THR A 12 -4.51 12.40 7.68
N GLN A 13 -5.03 13.19 8.62
CA GLN A 13 -6.20 14.04 8.43
C GLN A 13 -5.87 15.46 8.88
N GLY A 14 -6.39 16.46 8.15
CA GLY A 14 -6.23 17.85 8.52
C GLY A 14 -6.76 18.82 7.47
N ASN A 15 -6.35 20.07 7.58
CA ASN A 15 -6.64 21.12 6.60
C ASN A 15 -5.32 21.69 6.08
N PHE A 16 -5.17 21.79 4.77
CA PHE A 16 -4.04 22.43 4.11
C PHE A 16 -4.57 23.52 3.17
N GLU A 17 -4.13 24.77 3.36
CA GLU A 17 -4.59 25.93 2.58
C GLU A 17 -6.12 26.06 2.51
N GLY A 18 -6.80 25.78 3.63
CA GLY A 18 -8.26 25.83 3.72
C GLY A 18 -9.02 24.67 3.08
N ARG A 19 -8.31 23.65 2.56
CA ARG A 19 -8.91 22.43 1.99
C ARG A 19 -8.72 21.25 2.95
N PRO A 20 -9.79 20.51 3.29
CA PRO A 20 -9.65 19.30 4.06
C PRO A 20 -8.89 18.25 3.25
N PHE A 21 -8.00 17.53 3.92
CA PHE A 21 -7.34 16.37 3.38
C PHE A 21 -7.47 15.19 4.35
N HIS A 22 -7.64 14.01 3.80
CA HIS A 22 -7.73 12.75 4.53
C HIS A 22 -7.11 11.65 3.68
N SER A 23 -5.98 11.12 4.13
CA SER A 23 -5.24 10.10 3.39
C SER A 23 -4.69 9.02 4.30
N VAL A 24 -4.51 7.85 3.71
CA VAL A 24 -3.87 6.70 4.29
C VAL A 24 -2.54 6.47 3.57
N LYS A 25 -1.46 6.36 4.35
CA LYS A 25 -0.11 6.15 3.87
C LYS A 25 0.32 4.72 4.17
N PHE A 26 0.70 4.00 3.12
CA PHE A 26 1.29 2.68 3.19
C PHE A 26 2.81 2.83 3.15
N HIS A 27 3.48 2.51 4.25
CA HIS A 27 4.92 2.38 4.30
C HIS A 27 5.27 0.98 3.79
N ILE A 28 6.01 0.92 2.69
CA ILE A 28 6.31 -0.32 2.00
C ILE A 28 7.81 -0.48 1.79
N THR A 29 8.25 -1.73 1.76
CA THR A 29 9.65 -2.08 1.51
C THR A 29 9.78 -3.13 0.44
N GLU A 30 10.77 -2.98 -0.43
CA GLU A 30 11.18 -4.00 -1.40
C GLU A 30 12.59 -4.52 -1.08
N PRO A 31 12.84 -5.83 -1.23
CA PRO A 31 14.20 -6.36 -1.18
C PRO A 31 15.00 -5.75 -2.33
N PHE A 32 16.04 -4.99 -2.00
CA PHE A 32 16.97 -4.48 -3.01
C PHE A 32 17.69 -5.67 -3.64
N ASN A 33 17.46 -5.93 -4.92
CA ASN A 33 18.11 -7.03 -5.64
C ASN A 33 19.30 -6.45 -6.44
N PRO A 34 20.54 -6.56 -5.96
CA PRO A 34 21.71 -5.88 -6.54
C PRO A 34 22.12 -6.37 -7.93
N ASN A 35 21.40 -7.33 -8.51
CA ASN A 35 21.76 -8.00 -9.77
C ASN A 35 21.16 -7.36 -11.03
N GLY A 36 20.47 -6.21 -10.92
CA GLY A 36 19.73 -5.59 -12.02
C GLY A 36 20.54 -4.73 -13.00
N ASN A 37 21.63 -4.09 -12.59
CA ASN A 37 22.59 -3.45 -13.50
C ASN A 37 23.80 -2.87 -12.72
N THR A 38 24.98 -3.27 -13.17
CA THR A 38 26.26 -2.53 -13.11
C THR A 38 26.87 -2.22 -11.72
N GLU A 39 27.91 -3.00 -11.40
CA GLU A 39 29.11 -2.67 -10.59
C GLU A 39 29.03 -2.41 -9.07
N ASN A 40 27.87 -2.34 -8.41
CA ASN A 40 27.82 -2.13 -6.94
C ASN A 40 27.45 -3.40 -6.13
N LYS A 41 28.38 -4.36 -6.07
CA LYS A 41 28.26 -5.66 -5.37
C LYS A 41 28.32 -5.62 -3.82
N LYS A 42 27.93 -4.53 -3.14
CA LYS A 42 28.12 -4.41 -1.67
C LYS A 42 26.99 -3.71 -0.87
N CYS A 43 25.77 -3.61 -1.40
CA CYS A 43 24.67 -3.00 -0.64
C CYS A 43 23.62 -4.04 -0.28
N TYR A 44 23.57 -4.44 0.99
CA TYR A 44 22.42 -5.10 1.61
C TYR A 44 21.54 -4.01 2.22
N GLY A 45 20.28 -3.91 1.79
CA GLY A 45 19.35 -2.89 2.28
C GLY A 45 17.91 -3.16 1.85
N MET A 46 16.96 -2.45 2.46
CA MET A 46 15.56 -2.42 2.03
C MET A 46 15.30 -1.07 1.38
N GLU A 47 14.72 -1.06 0.18
CA GLU A 47 14.23 0.17 -0.41
C GLU A 47 12.86 0.49 0.20
N THR A 48 12.76 1.61 0.90
CA THR A 48 11.51 2.05 1.54
C THR A 48 10.81 3.08 0.67
N SER A 49 9.52 2.88 0.40
CA SER A 49 8.68 3.89 -0.25
C SER A 49 7.37 4.09 0.51
N ILE A 50 6.69 5.20 0.22
CA ILE A 50 5.41 5.56 0.84
C ILE A 50 4.39 5.76 -0.27
N GLN A 51 3.31 4.98 -0.21
CA GLN A 51 2.17 5.13 -1.12
C GLN A 51 1.02 5.80 -0.39
N SER A 52 0.49 6.89 -0.94
CA SER A 52 -0.60 7.66 -0.33
C SER A 52 -1.90 7.42 -1.10
N VAL A 53 -2.95 7.00 -0.40
CA VAL A 53 -4.29 6.80 -0.93
C VAL A 53 -5.24 7.74 -0.21
N LYS A 54 -6.14 8.42 -0.93
CA LYS A 54 -7.20 9.21 -0.28
C LYS A 54 -8.12 8.26 0.50
N PHE A 55 -8.51 8.64 1.71
CA PHE A 55 -9.33 7.77 2.55
C PHE A 55 -10.64 7.38 1.85
N ASP A 56 -11.31 8.34 1.20
CA ASP A 56 -12.53 8.10 0.42
C ASP A 56 -12.33 7.13 -0.76
N ASN A 57 -11.11 7.03 -1.28
CA ASN A 57 -10.78 6.11 -2.37
C ASN A 57 -10.39 4.71 -1.87
N LEU A 58 -10.13 4.55 -0.57
CA LEU A 58 -9.66 3.30 0.01
C LEU A 58 -10.61 2.11 -0.30
N PRO A 59 -11.95 2.25 -0.22
CA PRO A 59 -12.84 1.14 -0.54
C PRO A 59 -12.76 0.68 -2.00
N PHE A 60 -12.49 1.61 -2.92
CA PHE A 60 -12.35 1.30 -4.34
C PHE A 60 -11.01 0.64 -4.64
N VAL A 61 -9.95 1.10 -3.98
CA VAL A 61 -8.59 0.54 -4.14
C VAL A 61 -8.51 -0.89 -3.57
N LEU A 62 -9.26 -1.19 -2.52
CA LEU A 62 -9.30 -2.50 -1.86
C LEU A 62 -10.47 -3.38 -2.31
N ASP A 63 -11.34 -2.88 -3.18
CA ASP A 63 -12.57 -3.55 -3.66
C ASP A 63 -13.53 -3.98 -2.52
N ARG A 64 -13.48 -3.28 -1.39
CA ARG A 64 -14.38 -3.49 -0.24
C ARG A 64 -14.29 -2.34 0.77
N PRO A 65 -15.35 -2.08 1.54
CA PRO A 65 -15.25 -1.20 2.70
C PRO A 65 -14.27 -1.79 3.71
N MET A 66 -13.37 -0.96 4.21
CA MET A 66 -12.39 -1.37 5.23
C MET A 66 -12.19 -0.24 6.23
N ARG A 67 -12.18 -0.59 7.52
CA ARG A 67 -11.87 0.34 8.60
C ARG A 67 -10.37 0.35 8.88
N MET A 68 -9.88 1.40 9.55
CA MET A 68 -8.45 1.54 9.85
C MET A 68 -7.90 0.42 10.75
N ASP A 69 -8.71 -0.08 11.69
CA ASP A 69 -8.36 -1.21 12.58
C ASP A 69 -8.20 -2.53 11.81
N GLU A 70 -8.96 -2.72 10.74
CA GLU A 70 -8.79 -3.85 9.82
C GLU A 70 -7.58 -3.64 8.91
N LEU A 71 -7.33 -2.41 8.49
CA LEU A 71 -6.22 -2.13 7.59
C LEU A 71 -4.86 -2.40 8.27
N VAL A 72 -4.71 -2.09 9.56
CA VAL A 72 -3.47 -2.36 10.29
C VAL A 72 -3.15 -3.86 10.43
N THR A 73 -4.11 -4.76 10.24
CA THR A 73 -3.81 -6.21 10.23
C THR A 73 -2.96 -6.63 9.04
N TYR A 74 -2.87 -5.79 8.00
CA TYR A 74 -2.02 -6.04 6.83
C TYR A 74 -0.56 -5.64 7.05
N ILE A 75 -0.19 -5.04 8.18
CA ILE A 75 1.21 -4.77 8.51
C ILE A 75 1.96 -6.11 8.60
N GLY A 76 3.06 -6.21 7.86
CA GLY A 76 3.86 -7.41 7.69
C GLY A 76 3.47 -8.27 6.47
N SER A 77 2.32 -7.99 5.85
CA SER A 77 1.86 -8.72 4.65
C SER A 77 2.57 -8.26 3.39
N GLU A 78 2.66 -9.17 2.42
CA GLU A 78 3.01 -8.83 1.05
C GLU A 78 1.79 -8.25 0.33
N ALA A 79 2.04 -7.18 -0.43
CA ALA A 79 1.05 -6.48 -1.23
C ALA A 79 1.59 -6.18 -2.63
N GLU A 80 0.67 -6.09 -3.58
CA GLU A 80 0.94 -5.59 -4.93
C GLU A 80 0.12 -4.32 -5.17
N PHE A 81 0.80 -3.25 -5.59
CA PHE A 81 0.20 -1.96 -5.89
C PHE A 81 0.06 -1.82 -7.40
N PHE A 82 -1.15 -1.59 -7.87
CA PHE A 82 -1.47 -1.31 -9.26
C PHE A 82 -1.70 0.18 -9.43
N TYR A 83 -1.26 0.72 -10.56
CA TYR A 83 -1.34 2.14 -10.87
C TYR A 83 -2.18 2.38 -12.11
N ASP A 84 -2.88 3.50 -12.15
CA ASP A 84 -3.54 3.97 -13.35
C ASP A 84 -2.54 4.62 -14.34
N LYS A 85 -3.05 5.08 -15.48
CA LYS A 85 -2.25 5.78 -16.51
C LYS A 85 -1.58 7.08 -16.02
N ASN A 86 -2.01 7.63 -14.89
CA ASN A 86 -1.48 8.84 -14.29
C ASN A 86 -0.51 8.54 -13.13
N GLY A 87 -0.23 7.27 -12.84
CA GLY A 87 0.63 6.86 -11.72
C GLY A 87 -0.07 6.90 -10.36
N VAL A 88 -1.40 6.98 -10.32
CA VAL A 88 -2.18 6.94 -9.07
C VAL A 88 -2.51 5.49 -8.73
N VAL A 89 -2.40 5.12 -7.45
CA VAL A 89 -2.78 3.78 -6.97
C VAL A 89 -4.25 3.51 -7.30
N SER A 90 -4.49 2.51 -8.15
CA SER A 90 -5.80 2.10 -8.62
C SER A 90 -6.32 0.85 -7.91
N LYS A 91 -5.42 -0.05 -7.49
CA LYS A 91 -5.76 -1.26 -6.75
C LYS A 91 -4.61 -1.67 -5.83
N ILE A 92 -4.92 -2.24 -4.67
CA ILE A 92 -3.95 -2.92 -3.81
C ILE A 92 -4.46 -4.36 -3.62
N SER A 93 -3.59 -5.34 -3.85
CA SER A 93 -3.88 -6.76 -3.62
C SER A 93 -2.96 -7.30 -2.55
N PHE A 94 -3.52 -7.76 -1.42
CA PHE A 94 -2.76 -8.41 -0.36
C PHE A 94 -2.69 -9.91 -0.58
N LEU A 95 -1.53 -10.53 -0.33
CA LEU A 95 -1.35 -11.98 -0.48
C LEU A 95 -2.19 -12.78 0.54
N ALA A 96 -2.53 -12.17 1.67
CA ALA A 96 -3.35 -12.77 2.73
C ALA A 96 -4.86 -12.74 2.42
N ASP A 97 -5.29 -12.06 1.35
CA ASP A 97 -6.71 -11.92 1.03
C ASP A 97 -7.22 -13.14 0.24
N ASP A 98 -7.50 -14.22 0.97
CA ASP A 98 -8.56 -15.18 0.61
C ASP A 98 -9.92 -14.67 1.16
N TYR A 99 -10.21 -13.37 1.03
CA TYR A 99 -11.48 -12.81 1.50
C TYR A 99 -12.63 -13.34 0.63
N LYS A 100 -13.36 -14.32 1.16
CA LYS A 100 -14.65 -14.76 0.63
C LYS A 100 -15.75 -13.98 1.33
N PRO A 101 -16.57 -13.19 0.63
CA PRO A 101 -17.73 -12.56 1.25
C PRO A 101 -18.60 -13.66 1.86
N VAL A 102 -18.97 -13.51 3.12
CA VAL A 102 -19.92 -14.41 3.77
C VAL A 102 -21.26 -14.23 3.07
N ASP A 103 -21.71 -15.24 2.32
CA ASP A 103 -23.06 -15.28 1.78
C ASP A 103 -24.05 -15.13 2.95
N LYS A 104 -24.72 -13.99 3.03
CA LYS A 104 -25.85 -13.81 3.94
C LYS A 104 -26.99 -14.69 3.42
N LYS A 105 -27.14 -15.87 4.01
CA LYS A 105 -28.37 -16.67 3.91
C LYS A 105 -29.49 -16.05 4.71
#